data_AF-A0AAD4IDU2-F1
#
_entry.id   AF-A0AAD4IDU2-F1
#
_cell.length_a   1.000
_cell.length_b   1.000
_cell.length_c   1.000
_cell.angle_alpha   90.00
_cell.angle_beta   90.00
_cell.angle_gamma   90.00
#
_symmetry.space_group_name_H-M   'P 1'
#
loop_
_entity.id
_entity.type
_entity.pdbx_description
1 polymer ?
#
loop_
_entity_poly.entity_id
_entity_poly.type
_entity_poly.pdbx_seq_one_letter_code
_entity_poly.pdbx_strand_id
1 'polypeptide(L)'
;MTANEDMFRVIGRGCCGSIWALEHADWVVKRQHSNVIDRSVQNDQIMHRRVIAADTMHTLLVRIPNSYNISEADDRWWKTRLRCFPTLDACRIYKQERIPAVPQPVREHLIATYCPEPFKTA
;
A
#
# COMPACT_ATOMS: atom_id res chain seq x y z
N MET A 1 20.47 5.03 -23.66
CA MET A 1 19.36 4.15 -23.21
C MET A 1 18.74 4.80 -21.98
N THR A 2 17.68 5.59 -22.16
CA THR A 2 16.92 6.14 -21.03
C THR A 2 16.18 4.99 -20.38
N ALA A 3 16.54 4.63 -19.14
CA ALA A 3 15.74 3.72 -18.35
C ALA A 3 14.30 4.27 -18.35
N ASN A 4 13.35 3.48 -18.84
CA ASN A 4 11.95 3.83 -18.74
C ASN A 4 11.66 3.87 -17.23
N GLU A 5 11.45 5.05 -16.67
CA GLU A 5 11.22 5.16 -15.24
C GLU A 5 9.88 4.50 -14.92
N ASP A 6 9.89 3.49 -14.06
CA ASP A 6 8.67 2.83 -13.64
C ASP A 6 7.70 3.87 -13.07
N MET A 7 6.53 3.98 -13.69
CA MET A 7 5.46 4.87 -13.24
C MET A 7 4.72 4.23 -12.08
N PHE A 8 4.39 5.04 -11.06
CA PHE A 8 3.50 4.59 -10.01
C PHE A 8 2.08 4.45 -10.54
N ARG A 9 1.46 3.32 -10.22
CA ARG A 9 0.03 3.10 -10.45
C ARG A 9 -0.72 2.98 -9.13
N VAL A 10 -1.98 3.41 -9.16
CA VAL A 10 -2.91 3.15 -8.06
C VAL A 10 -3.25 1.67 -8.07
N ILE A 11 -3.08 1.00 -6.92
CA ILE A 11 -3.50 -0.39 -6.73
C ILE A 11 -4.66 -0.52 -5.74
N GLY A 12 -5.00 0.57 -5.05
CA GLY A 12 -6.15 0.64 -4.17
C GLY A 12 -6.50 2.08 -3.86
N ARG A 13 -7.80 2.38 -3.75
CA ARG A 13 -8.31 3.71 -3.39
C ARG A 13 -9.57 3.54 -2.54
N GLY A 14 -9.68 4.35 -1.50
CA GLY A 14 -10.88 4.42 -0.67
C GLY A 14 -10.97 5.76 0.07
N CYS A 15 -11.90 5.87 1.00
CA CYS A 15 -12.18 7.12 1.74
C CYS A 15 -10.99 7.62 2.58
N CYS A 16 -10.08 6.73 2.96
CA CYS A 16 -8.94 7.05 3.85
C CYS A 16 -7.61 7.15 3.09
N GLY A 17 -7.63 7.22 1.77
CA GLY A 17 -6.43 7.41 0.96
C GLY A 17 -6.33 6.50 -0.25
N SER A 18 -5.13 6.50 -0.85
CA SER A 18 -4.80 5.68 -2.00
C SER A 18 -3.46 5.01 -1.83
N ILE A 19 -3.34 3.79 -2.35
CA ILE A 19 -2.14 2.95 -2.33
C ILE A 19 -1.55 2.93 -3.74
N TRP A 20 -0.26 3.23 -3.81
CA TRP A 20 0.48 3.32 -5.05
C TRP A 20 1.67 2.36 -5.04
N ALA A 21 1.93 1.73 -6.17
CA ALA A 21 3.02 0.78 -6.34
C ALA A 21 3.71 0.97 -7.68
N LEU A 22 4.98 0.61 -7.74
CA LEU A 22 5.67 0.29 -9.00
C LEU A 22 5.43 -1.19 -9.30
N GLU A 23 5.39 -1.56 -10.58
CA GLU A 23 5.00 -2.90 -11.01
C GLU A 23 5.82 -4.00 -10.34
N HIS A 24 7.14 -3.80 -10.27
CA HIS A 24 8.10 -4.77 -9.74
C HIS A 24 8.62 -4.44 -8.33
N ALA A 25 8.03 -3.45 -7.65
CA ALA A 25 8.42 -3.15 -6.27
C ALA A 25 7.76 -4.12 -5.28
N ASP A 26 8.55 -4.53 -4.29
CA ASP A 26 8.16 -5.25 -3.08
C ASP A 26 7.63 -4.31 -1.98
N TRP A 27 7.40 -3.03 -2.31
CA TRP A 27 6.85 -2.02 -1.40
C TRP A 27 5.79 -1.18 -2.09
N VAL A 28 4.95 -0.55 -1.28
CA VAL A 28 3.91 0.39 -1.70
C VAL A 28 3.96 1.65 -0.85
N VAL A 29 3.31 2.70 -1.33
CA VAL A 29 3.10 3.93 -0.55
C VAL A 29 1.62 4.21 -0.39
N LYS A 30 1.18 4.43 0.84
CA LYS A 30 -0.11 5.02 1.15
C LYS A 30 0.05 6.53 1.15
N ARG A 31 -0.70 7.23 0.28
CA ARG A 31 -0.76 8.69 0.27
C ARG A 31 -1.83 9.19 1.22
N GLN A 32 -1.49 10.19 2.02
CA GLN A 32 -2.48 10.93 2.80
C GLN A 32 -3.44 11.67 1.86
N HIS A 33 -4.73 11.52 2.09
CA HIS A 33 -5.77 12.25 1.36
C HIS A 33 -6.27 13.38 2.24
N SER A 34 -6.03 14.63 1.79
CA SER A 34 -6.45 15.94 2.33
C SER A 34 -6.59 16.10 3.86
N ASN A 35 -5.91 17.08 4.43
CA ASN A 35 -6.27 18.03 5.52
C ASN A 35 -7.02 17.57 6.80
N VAL A 36 -7.45 16.32 6.91
CA VAL A 36 -8.29 15.80 8.00
C VAL A 36 -7.38 15.05 8.97
N ILE A 37 -7.31 15.57 10.18
CA ILE A 37 -6.37 15.16 11.24
C ILE A 37 -6.52 13.66 11.59
N ASP A 38 -7.74 13.11 11.55
CA ASP A 38 -8.03 11.72 11.94
C ASP A 38 -7.80 10.66 10.85
N ARG A 39 -7.39 11.04 9.64
CA ARG A 39 -7.07 10.10 8.53
C ARG A 39 -5.59 10.12 8.18
N SER A 40 -4.77 10.25 9.23
CA SER A 40 -3.33 10.42 9.11
C SER A 40 -2.60 9.11 8.86
N VAL A 41 -1.72 9.11 7.86
CA VAL A 41 -0.79 8.00 7.60
C VAL A 41 0.20 7.77 8.75
N GLN A 42 0.34 8.75 9.64
CA GLN A 42 1.09 8.61 10.89
C GLN A 42 0.43 7.63 11.86
N ASN A 43 -0.89 7.71 12.02
CA ASN A 43 -1.62 6.78 12.86
C ASN A 43 -1.54 5.36 12.28
N ASP A 44 -1.66 5.22 10.95
CA ASP A 44 -1.49 3.93 10.27
C ASP A 44 -0.12 3.29 10.59
N GLN A 45 0.96 4.08 10.53
CA GLN A 45 2.30 3.58 10.85
C GLN A 45 2.44 3.20 12.33
N ILE A 46 1.94 4.02 13.25
CA ILE A 46 1.99 3.73 14.69
C ILE A 46 1.27 2.41 14.98
N MET A 47 0.07 2.24 14.45
CA MET A 47 -0.69 1.00 14.64
C MET A 47 0.00 -0.20 13.99
N HIS A 48 0.55 -0.04 12.78
CA HIS A 48 1.30 -1.12 12.13
C HIS A 48 2.51 -1.57 12.98
N ARG A 49 3.29 -0.61 13.49
CA ARG A 49 4.44 -0.90 14.36
C ARG A 49 4.03 -1.53 15.69
N ARG A 50 2.87 -1.16 16.26
CA ARG A 50 2.33 -1.82 17.45
C ARG A 50 2.00 -3.29 17.20
N VAL A 51 1.43 -3.61 16.05
CA VAL A 51 1.12 -5.00 15.67
C VAL A 51 2.42 -5.81 15.48
N ILE A 52 3.42 -5.25 14.78
CA ILE A 52 4.75 -5.87 14.64
C ILE A 52 5.39 -6.08 16.01
N ALA A 53 5.36 -5.07 16.88
CA ALA A 53 5.91 -5.15 18.23
C ALA A 53 5.14 -6.12 19.13
N ALA A 54 3.85 -6.37 18.89
CA ALA A 54 3.09 -7.36 19.62
C ALA A 54 3.46 -8.80 19.22
N ASP A 55 3.97 -9.01 18.00
CA ASP A 55 4.48 -10.28 17.50
C ASP A 55 5.94 -10.54 17.90
N THR A 56 6.34 -10.15 19.13
CA THR A 56 7.73 -10.27 19.62
C THR A 56 8.28 -11.71 19.62
N MET A 57 7.40 -12.70 19.64
CA MET A 57 7.76 -14.11 19.72
C MET A 57 7.47 -14.89 18.43
N HIS A 58 7.05 -14.21 17.34
CA HIS A 58 6.60 -14.87 16.11
C HIS A 58 5.54 -15.95 16.35
N THR A 59 4.65 -15.70 17.30
CA THR A 59 3.59 -16.65 17.68
C THR A 59 2.38 -16.55 16.77
N LEU A 60 2.29 -15.49 15.97
CA LEU A 60 1.27 -15.38 14.94
C LEU A 60 1.56 -16.36 13.81
N LEU A 61 0.54 -17.13 13.40
CA LEU A 61 0.59 -18.01 12.23
C LEU A 61 0.57 -17.22 10.90
N VAL A 62 0.63 -15.89 10.97
CA VAL A 62 0.57 -14.99 9.81
C VAL A 62 1.79 -14.10 9.77
N ARG A 63 2.33 -13.89 8.57
CA ARG A 63 3.43 -12.95 8.35
C ARG A 63 2.89 -11.53 8.27
N ILE A 64 3.33 -10.66 9.19
CA ILE A 64 3.03 -9.23 9.14
C ILE A 64 4.00 -8.56 8.14
N PRO A 65 3.52 -7.79 7.15
CA PRO A 65 4.39 -7.04 6.24
C PRO A 65 5.26 -6.02 6.99
N ASN A 66 6.44 -5.71 6.46
CA ASN A 66 7.30 -4.70 7.08
C ASN A 66 6.69 -3.29 7.05
N SER A 67 6.86 -2.57 8.16
CA SER A 67 6.62 -1.13 8.26
C SER A 67 7.92 -0.38 8.00
N TYR A 68 7.94 0.52 7.01
CA TYR A 68 9.10 1.38 6.75
C TYR A 68 8.89 2.77 7.34
N ASN A 69 9.20 3.82 6.56
CA ASN A 69 9.19 5.20 7.00
C ASN A 69 8.02 6.00 6.43
N ILE A 70 7.76 7.13 7.08
CA ILE A 70 6.96 8.21 6.51
C ILE A 70 7.90 9.12 5.72
N SER A 71 7.41 9.66 4.62
CA SER A 71 8.06 10.77 3.93
C SER A 71 7.11 11.96 3.89
N GLU A 72 7.59 13.11 4.35
CA GLU A 72 6.90 14.40 4.30
C GLU A 72 6.95 14.98 2.88
N ALA A 73 6.11 15.98 2.59
CA ALA A 73 5.98 16.55 1.24
C ALA A 73 7.28 17.21 0.72
N ASP A 74 8.13 17.71 1.63
CA ASP A 74 9.38 18.41 1.33
C ASP A 74 10.62 17.49 1.32
N ASP A 75 10.44 16.21 1.68
CA ASP A 75 11.53 15.24 1.72
C ASP A 75 12.18 15.02 0.36
N ARG A 76 13.48 14.68 0.39
CA ARG A 76 14.27 14.34 -0.80
C ARG A 76 13.65 13.19 -1.60
N TRP A 77 12.88 12.31 -0.96
CA TRP A 77 12.17 11.23 -1.61
C TRP A 77 11.23 11.74 -2.71
N TRP A 78 10.47 12.82 -2.47
CA TRP A 78 9.60 13.40 -3.48
C TRP A 78 10.40 14.04 -4.62
N LYS A 79 11.51 14.71 -4.31
CA LYS A 79 12.37 15.33 -5.33
C LYS A 79 12.85 14.32 -6.39
N THR A 80 13.05 13.06 -6.00
CA THR A 80 13.50 12.01 -6.93
C THR A 80 12.37 11.22 -7.58
N ARG A 81 11.15 11.22 -7.01
CA ARG A 81 10.07 10.33 -7.46
C ARG A 81 8.77 11.02 -7.89
N LEU A 82 8.62 12.32 -7.67
CA LEU A 82 7.40 13.06 -8.01
C LEU A 82 7.03 12.90 -9.49
N ARG A 83 8.03 12.93 -10.39
CA ARG A 83 7.85 12.73 -11.83
C ARG A 83 7.29 11.35 -12.21
N CYS A 84 7.43 10.36 -11.34
CA CYS A 84 6.91 9.01 -11.54
C CYS A 84 5.43 8.88 -11.12
N PHE A 85 4.82 9.94 -10.55
CA PHE A 85 3.39 9.96 -10.22
C PHE A 85 2.58 10.71 -11.29
N PRO A 86 1.44 10.18 -11.74
CA PRO A 86 0.61 10.85 -12.73
C PRO A 86 -0.15 12.02 -12.09
N THR A 87 0.28 13.26 -12.35
CA THR A 87 -0.42 14.52 -12.00
C THR A 87 -0.82 14.63 -10.53
N LEU A 88 0.18 14.60 -9.64
CA LEU A 88 -0.05 14.66 -8.20
C LEU A 88 0.97 15.53 -7.50
N ASP A 89 0.52 16.23 -6.46
CA ASP A 89 1.40 16.97 -5.57
C ASP A 89 2.07 16.07 -4.54
N ALA A 90 3.24 16.50 -4.10
CA ALA A 90 3.92 15.93 -2.96
C ALA A 90 3.05 16.05 -1.71
N CYS A 91 2.99 14.97 -0.92
CA CYS A 91 2.23 14.93 0.32
C CYS A 91 2.90 13.99 1.32
N ARG A 92 2.38 13.96 2.55
CA ARG A 92 2.82 12.93 3.50
C ARG A 92 2.43 11.55 2.99
N ILE A 93 3.39 10.63 2.98
CA ILE A 93 3.19 9.24 2.58
C ILE A 93 3.71 8.28 3.63
N TYR A 94 3.14 7.09 3.64
CA TYR A 94 3.64 5.98 4.45
C TYR A 94 4.06 4.83 3.54
N LYS A 95 5.34 4.45 3.62
CA LYS A 95 5.93 3.34 2.88
C LYS A 95 5.82 2.04 3.69
N GLN A 96 5.39 0.96 3.03
CA GLN A 96 5.20 -0.36 3.64
C GLN A 96 5.54 -1.47 2.64
N GLU A 97 5.80 -2.68 3.13
CA GLU A 97 5.97 -3.87 2.28
C GLU A 97 4.68 -4.17 1.51
N ARG A 98 4.84 -4.57 0.24
CA ARG A 98 3.73 -4.92 -0.65
C ARG A 98 3.30 -6.35 -0.38
N ILE A 99 2.00 -6.53 -0.16
CA ILE A 99 1.37 -7.84 -0.28
C ILE A 99 1.05 -8.07 -1.77
N PRO A 100 1.63 -9.10 -2.42
CA PRO A 100 1.32 -9.40 -3.81
C PRO A 100 -0.15 -9.76 -4.00
N ALA A 101 -0.71 -9.46 -5.17
CA ALA A 101 -2.04 -9.94 -5.50
C ALA A 101 -2.04 -11.47 -5.59
N VAL A 102 -3.08 -12.10 -5.04
CA VAL A 102 -3.31 -13.53 -5.26
C VAL A 102 -3.47 -13.77 -6.77
N PRO A 103 -2.79 -14.75 -7.37
CA PRO A 103 -2.89 -15.02 -8.80
C PRO A 103 -4.34 -15.23 -9.24
N GLN A 104 -4.69 -14.76 -10.43
CA GLN A 104 -6.07 -14.84 -10.94
C GLN A 104 -6.67 -16.26 -10.86
N PRO A 105 -5.98 -17.33 -11.29
CA PRO A 105 -6.55 -18.69 -11.18
C PRO A 105 -6.87 -19.09 -9.75
N VAL A 106 -6.04 -18.67 -8.79
CA VAL A 106 -6.26 -18.94 -7.35
C VAL A 106 -7.46 -18.13 -6.84
N ARG A 107 -7.59 -16.86 -7.24
CA ARG A 107 -8.76 -16.04 -6.88
C ARG A 107 -10.06 -16.64 -7.43
N GLU A 108 -10.07 -17.04 -8.69
CA GLU A 108 -11.21 -17.67 -9.34
C GLU A 108 -11.60 -18.98 -8.64
N HIS A 109 -10.61 -19.79 -8.28
CA HIS A 109 -10.85 -21.02 -7.52
C HIS A 109 -11.44 -20.74 -6.13
N LEU A 110 -10.91 -19.76 -5.39
CA LEU A 110 -11.44 -19.37 -4.08
C LEU A 110 -12.89 -18.87 -4.19
N ILE A 111 -13.21 -18.09 -5.22
CA ILE A 111 -14.58 -17.60 -5.48
C ILE A 111 -15.51 -18.79 -5.80
N ALA A 112 -15.10 -19.68 -6.70
CA ALA A 112 -15.92 -20.83 -7.09
C ALA A 112 -16.23 -21.75 -5.89
N THR A 113 -15.25 -21.99 -5.01
CA THR A 113 -15.37 -22.88 -3.86
C THR A 113 -16.13 -22.27 -2.68
N TYR A 114 -15.91 -20.98 -2.36
CA TYR A 114 -16.39 -20.39 -1.10
C TYR A 114 -17.40 -19.26 -1.24
N CYS A 115 -17.57 -18.65 -2.41
CA CYS A 115 -18.54 -17.58 -2.60
C CYS A 115 -19.97 -18.15 -2.67
N PRO A 116 -20.94 -17.68 -1.89
CA PRO A 116 -22.34 -18.12 -2.01
C PRO A 116 -22.94 -17.76 -3.39
N GLU A 117 -23.84 -18.60 -3.91
CA GLU A 117 -24.46 -18.44 -5.24
C GLU A 117 -25.00 -17.03 -5.57
N PRO A 118 -25.67 -16.31 -4.64
CA PRO A 118 -26.17 -14.96 -4.93
C PRO A 118 -25.08 -13.93 -5.30
N PHE A 119 -23.81 -14.25 -5.05
CA PHE A 119 -22.67 -13.34 -5.23
C PHE A 119 -21.65 -13.84 -6.27
N LYS A 120 -21.89 -14.98 -6.95
CA LYS A 120 -20.95 -15.53 -7.94
C LYS A 120 -20.97 -14.82 -9.30
N THR A 121 -22.04 -14.12 -9.63
CA THR A 121 -22.26 -13.51 -10.95
C THR A 121 -22.35 -11.97 -10.94
N ALA A 122 -21.96 -11.34 -9.82
CA ALA A 122 -21.94 -9.88 -9.68
C ALA A 122 -20.67 -9.24 -10.29
#